data_AF-A0A518BAV7-F1
#
_entry.id   AF-A0A518BAV7-F1
#
_cell.length_a   1.000
_cell.length_b   1.000
_cell.length_c   1.000
_cell.angle_alpha   90.00
_cell.angle_beta   90.00
_cell.angle_gamma   90.00
#
_symmetry.space_group_name_H-M   'P 1'
#
loop_
_entity.id
_entity.type
_entity.pdbx_description
1 polymer ?
#
loop_
_entity_poly.entity_id
_entity_poly.type
_entity_poly.pdbx_seq_one_letter_code
_entity_poly.pdbx_strand_id
1 'polypeptide(L)'
;MLAQLSVLPSLVLVALAGGAPPAQIVIKEDPTPITLSPADFQPKSQPAQAQVAAHKPEVNEHVEPSVRIEHDDVVRNLKIQSALRKGRGLVGERRYAEAITVLEPHLTEAAGADQYLDTLAEAYRGQINELLLNRKSDEARLLAQRLRILTPEAQAGNVAAPTTRPTAAPPTVERSRGRAIPRAQATSKPKYQARAKLDTTPAIAHGQTSLLKDAERLFAAKQYAQALPLYEKAYEQDPIAAQPARERWGYCLLFVSVDKYNRWIEAPVGTHSAGDWEQLEADVRLAKRLAPSIEYTQTVLNAISDRKQDVQKPNVARTDNAAIHTGTSQYPLVNAPACPMRHLPTAHGQWSVIETANFRIHHRDRALGEEVARLAEAARKMSHEMWFGSPPQRDWTPRCDVFLYPTAQEYTQVTGVPAQSPGHSKVLNENGRIRSRRLELRCDDPNMKLAILPHEITHVVLAGKFGAHDVPRWADEGMAVLTEPRDKQDAHLGNLYRCQTTGRRFSCSQMFTMREYPPGPQMRDFYAHSVGICRYLVEMGGAEKLPLFINTALQNNNYELALRQVYGINGVTDLESKFGQYVASIPNGGNVGVATARR
;
A
#
# COMPACT_ATOMS: atom_id res chain seq x y z
N MET A 1 15.19 -70.85 -28.18
CA MET A 1 15.57 -71.43 -26.87
C MET A 1 15.06 -70.46 -25.82
N LEU A 2 14.15 -70.84 -24.91
CA LEU A 2 14.36 -71.69 -23.70
C LEU A 2 15.26 -70.97 -22.68
N ALA A 3 14.94 -70.84 -21.39
CA ALA A 3 13.73 -71.13 -20.58
C ALA A 3 13.73 -70.14 -19.37
N GLN A 4 12.65 -69.66 -18.74
CA GLN A 4 11.48 -70.30 -18.09
C GLN A 4 11.76 -70.98 -16.72
N LEU A 5 10.78 -70.89 -15.79
CA LEU A 5 10.68 -71.38 -14.38
C LEU A 5 10.86 -70.29 -13.30
N SER A 6 10.10 -70.23 -12.18
CA SER A 6 9.05 -71.13 -11.60
C SER A 6 7.98 -70.31 -10.82
N VAL A 7 6.66 -70.48 -11.02
CA VAL A 7 5.71 -71.35 -10.25
C VAL A 7 5.62 -70.98 -8.75
N LEU A 8 4.57 -70.29 -8.23
CA LEU A 8 3.17 -70.71 -7.88
C LEU A 8 3.06 -71.61 -6.62
N PRO A 9 1.88 -71.79 -5.95
CA PRO A 9 0.75 -70.87 -5.68
C PRO A 9 0.18 -70.98 -4.22
N SER A 10 -0.94 -70.30 -3.92
CA SER A 10 -1.98 -70.80 -3.00
C SER A 10 -3.35 -70.18 -3.32
N LEU A 11 -4.43 -70.96 -3.21
CA LEU A 11 -5.73 -70.70 -3.86
C LEU A 11 -6.84 -71.50 -3.15
N VAL A 12 -8.04 -70.92 -2.92
CA VAL A 12 -9.22 -71.61 -2.33
C VAL A 12 -10.50 -71.32 -3.12
N LEU A 13 -11.40 -72.30 -3.18
CA LEU A 13 -12.63 -72.41 -4.00
C LEU A 13 -13.89 -72.45 -3.09
N VAL A 14 -15.14 -72.14 -3.51
CA VAL A 14 -15.72 -71.51 -4.72
C VAL A 14 -17.24 -71.26 -4.46
N ALA A 15 -17.96 -70.76 -5.47
CA ALA A 15 -19.42 -70.89 -5.75
C ALA A 15 -20.32 -69.67 -5.47
N LEU A 16 -21.41 -69.41 -6.22
CA LEU A 16 -21.81 -69.76 -7.61
C LEU A 16 -23.00 -68.85 -8.03
N ALA A 17 -23.24 -68.72 -9.35
CA ALA A 17 -24.41 -68.08 -10.01
C ALA A 17 -24.64 -66.56 -9.75
N GLY A 18 -25.26 -65.80 -10.65
CA GLY A 18 -25.66 -66.09 -12.04
C GLY A 18 -26.46 -64.92 -12.65
N GLY A 19 -26.34 -64.67 -13.96
CA GLY A 19 -27.05 -63.59 -14.68
C GLY A 19 -26.40 -63.23 -16.02
N ALA A 20 -27.18 -62.85 -17.03
CA ALA A 20 -26.72 -62.70 -18.42
C ALA A 20 -26.52 -61.23 -18.86
N PRO A 21 -25.62 -60.94 -19.83
CA PRO A 21 -25.40 -59.60 -20.39
C PRO A 21 -26.19 -59.33 -21.69
N PRO A 22 -26.40 -58.06 -22.07
CA PRO A 22 -26.92 -57.68 -23.39
C PRO A 22 -25.86 -57.09 -24.35
N ALA A 23 -25.98 -57.48 -25.63
CA ALA A 23 -25.59 -56.77 -26.86
C ALA A 23 -24.16 -56.22 -27.04
N GLN A 24 -23.41 -56.86 -27.95
CA GLN A 24 -22.38 -56.19 -28.76
C GLN A 24 -23.05 -55.40 -29.90
N ILE A 25 -22.45 -54.27 -30.30
CA ILE A 25 -22.59 -53.72 -31.66
C ILE A 25 -21.18 -53.54 -32.22
N VAL A 26 -20.95 -54.09 -33.41
CA VAL A 26 -19.66 -54.02 -34.13
C VAL A 26 -19.71 -52.88 -35.13
N ILE A 27 -18.66 -52.06 -35.16
CA ILE A 27 -18.37 -51.16 -36.28
C ILE A 27 -17.00 -51.56 -36.83
N LYS A 28 -16.90 -51.69 -38.16
CA LYS A 28 -15.66 -52.01 -38.87
C LYS A 28 -14.82 -50.75 -39.08
N GLU A 29 -13.51 -50.91 -39.02
CA GLU A 29 -12.57 -50.00 -39.67
C GLU A 29 -12.15 -50.61 -41.02
N ASP A 30 -11.99 -49.76 -42.04
CA ASP A 30 -11.24 -50.06 -43.27
C ASP A 30 -10.73 -48.70 -43.84
N PRO A 31 -9.44 -48.56 -44.23
CA PRO A 31 -8.85 -47.26 -44.54
C PRO A 31 -8.60 -47.00 -46.05
N THR A 32 -8.70 -45.74 -46.49
CA THR A 32 -7.86 -45.15 -47.56
C THR A 32 -8.07 -43.63 -47.67
N PRO A 33 -7.08 -42.83 -48.14
CA PRO A 33 -7.15 -41.36 -48.17
C PRO A 33 -7.56 -40.80 -49.55
N ILE A 34 -8.06 -39.55 -49.56
CA ILE A 34 -8.24 -38.75 -50.80
C ILE A 34 -7.63 -37.36 -50.58
N THR A 35 -6.83 -36.91 -51.54
CA THR A 35 -6.11 -35.62 -51.53
C THR A 35 -6.56 -34.78 -52.74
N LEU A 36 -6.97 -33.52 -52.53
CA LEU A 36 -7.07 -32.51 -53.61
C LEU A 36 -6.66 -31.12 -53.12
N SER A 37 -6.23 -30.27 -54.08
CA SER A 37 -5.57 -28.97 -53.86
C SER A 37 -6.50 -27.77 -54.13
N PRO A 38 -6.12 -26.54 -53.75
CA PRO A 38 -7.00 -25.37 -53.78
C PRO A 38 -6.84 -24.48 -55.02
N ALA A 39 -7.96 -24.05 -55.61
CA ALA A 39 -8.17 -22.75 -56.27
C ALA A 39 -9.66 -22.57 -56.64
N ASP A 40 -10.33 -21.50 -56.16
CA ASP A 40 -10.70 -20.36 -57.02
C ASP A 40 -11.70 -19.36 -56.39
N PHE A 41 -11.45 -18.07 -56.70
CA PHE A 41 -12.31 -16.88 -56.71
C PHE A 41 -13.40 -16.61 -55.63
N GLN A 42 -13.10 -15.59 -54.83
CA GLN A 42 -14.03 -14.65 -54.15
C GLN A 42 -14.71 -13.66 -55.14
N PRO A 43 -15.62 -12.74 -54.72
CA PRO A 43 -16.48 -12.70 -53.52
C PRO A 43 -17.95 -12.25 -53.81
N LYS A 44 -18.84 -12.31 -52.80
CA LYS A 44 -19.85 -11.24 -52.54
C LYS A 44 -20.53 -11.33 -51.16
N SER A 45 -20.97 -10.16 -50.67
CA SER A 45 -21.86 -9.90 -49.52
C SER A 45 -21.46 -10.43 -48.12
N GLN A 46 -21.24 -9.49 -47.19
CA GLN A 46 -21.29 -9.71 -45.73
C GLN A 46 -22.76 -9.93 -45.27
N PRO A 47 -22.99 -10.42 -44.04
CA PRO A 47 -23.14 -9.46 -42.93
C PRO A 47 -22.46 -9.88 -41.60
N ALA A 48 -22.42 -8.94 -40.65
CA ALA A 48 -22.23 -9.11 -39.20
C ALA A 48 -20.98 -9.87 -38.70
N GLN A 49 -19.90 -9.14 -38.41
CA GLN A 49 -18.85 -9.62 -37.50
C GLN A 49 -19.31 -9.51 -36.05
N ALA A 50 -19.51 -10.65 -35.37
CA ALA A 50 -19.49 -10.70 -33.91
C ALA A 50 -18.03 -10.74 -33.44
N GLN A 51 -17.56 -9.67 -32.78
CA GLN A 51 -16.20 -9.64 -32.22
C GLN A 51 -16.13 -10.53 -30.97
N VAL A 52 -15.66 -11.77 -31.13
CA VAL A 52 -15.21 -12.58 -29.99
C VAL A 52 -13.88 -12.00 -29.50
N ALA A 53 -13.97 -11.15 -28.48
CA ALA A 53 -12.78 -10.61 -27.81
C ALA A 53 -12.00 -11.76 -27.16
N ALA A 54 -10.74 -11.94 -27.55
CA ALA A 54 -9.85 -12.93 -26.95
C ALA A 54 -9.56 -12.54 -25.49
N HIS A 55 -10.21 -13.22 -24.54
CA HIS A 55 -10.00 -13.00 -23.12
C HIS A 55 -8.58 -13.42 -22.75
N LYS A 56 -7.74 -12.43 -22.41
CA LYS A 56 -6.39 -12.65 -21.89
C LYS A 56 -6.53 -13.17 -20.45
N PRO A 57 -5.81 -14.22 -20.02
CA PRO A 57 -5.92 -14.71 -18.65
C PRO A 57 -5.50 -13.62 -17.67
N GLU A 58 -6.39 -13.33 -16.72
CA GLU A 58 -6.25 -12.26 -15.75
C GLU A 58 -5.53 -12.79 -14.50
N VAL A 59 -4.49 -12.07 -14.08
CA VAL A 59 -3.68 -12.43 -12.90
C VAL A 59 -4.02 -11.44 -11.81
N ASN A 60 -4.83 -11.88 -10.85
CA ASN A 60 -5.19 -11.05 -9.71
C ASN A 60 -4.06 -11.09 -8.67
N GLU A 61 -3.38 -9.95 -8.56
CA GLU A 61 -2.36 -9.61 -7.57
C GLU A 61 -3.00 -8.68 -6.53
N HIS A 62 -2.90 -9.02 -5.25
CA HIS A 62 -3.43 -8.26 -4.12
C HIS A 62 -2.26 -7.91 -3.20
N VAL A 63 -1.92 -6.63 -3.11
CA VAL A 63 -0.75 -6.11 -2.38
C VAL A 63 -1.21 -5.14 -1.30
N GLU A 64 -1.14 -5.56 -0.04
CA GLU A 64 -1.34 -4.66 1.10
C GLU A 64 -0.21 -3.62 1.24
N PRO A 65 -0.53 -2.35 1.56
CA PRO A 65 0.37 -1.43 2.24
C PRO A 65 0.09 -1.43 3.76
N SER A 66 0.99 -1.99 4.56
CA SER A 66 0.75 -2.15 6.01
C SER A 66 0.68 -0.82 6.78
N VAL A 67 -0.17 -0.77 7.82
CA VAL A 67 -0.40 0.44 8.63
C VAL A 67 0.74 0.67 9.65
N ARG A 68 1.90 1.06 9.14
CA ARG A 68 3.07 1.55 9.89
C ARG A 68 3.28 3.04 9.58
N ILE A 69 3.94 3.79 10.47
CA ILE A 69 4.45 5.12 10.09
C ILE A 69 5.71 4.89 9.23
N GLU A 70 5.49 4.87 7.92
CA GLU A 70 6.45 4.45 6.90
C GLU A 70 7.67 5.37 6.75
N HIS A 71 8.85 4.76 6.67
CA HIS A 71 10.09 5.47 6.33
C HIS A 71 10.30 5.66 4.82
N ASP A 72 9.80 4.75 3.97
CA ASP A 72 9.97 4.89 2.52
C ASP A 72 8.98 5.88 1.91
N ASP A 73 7.77 6.01 2.45
CA ASP A 73 6.86 7.10 2.11
C ASP A 73 7.45 8.47 2.51
N VAL A 74 8.18 8.53 3.64
CA VAL A 74 8.99 9.70 4.03
C VAL A 74 10.14 9.93 3.04
N VAL A 75 10.92 8.92 2.65
CA VAL A 75 12.01 9.06 1.65
C VAL A 75 11.48 9.45 0.27
N ARG A 76 10.34 8.93 -0.16
CA ARG A 76 9.67 9.29 -1.43
C ARG A 76 9.21 10.74 -1.40
N ASN A 77 8.48 11.15 -0.36
CA ASN A 77 8.08 12.54 -0.18
C ASN A 77 9.30 13.47 -0.07
N LEU A 78 10.40 13.03 0.56
CA LEU A 78 11.64 13.81 0.62
C LEU A 78 12.35 13.94 -0.73
N LYS A 79 12.35 12.93 -1.61
CA LYS A 79 12.84 13.10 -2.99
C LYS A 79 12.05 14.20 -3.70
N ILE A 80 10.72 14.08 -3.67
CA ILE A 80 9.79 15.01 -4.32
C ILE A 80 9.95 16.43 -3.76
N GLN A 81 9.93 16.60 -2.43
CA GLN A 81 10.06 17.89 -1.76
C GLN A 81 11.46 18.50 -1.85
N SER A 82 12.52 17.68 -1.91
CA SER A 82 13.89 18.16 -2.14
C SER A 82 14.08 18.66 -3.57
N ALA A 83 13.61 17.88 -4.55
CA ALA A 83 13.58 18.29 -5.95
C ALA A 83 12.73 19.55 -6.15
N LEU A 84 11.55 19.63 -5.53
CA LEU A 84 10.67 20.79 -5.57
C LEU A 84 11.32 22.04 -4.97
N ARG A 85 11.92 21.92 -3.78
CA ARG A 85 12.63 23.03 -3.11
C ARG A 85 13.81 23.53 -3.96
N LYS A 86 14.65 22.63 -4.47
CA LYS A 86 15.79 22.97 -5.32
C LYS A 86 15.34 23.57 -6.65
N GLY A 87 14.28 23.03 -7.25
CA GLY A 87 13.62 23.56 -8.45
C GLY A 87 13.12 24.98 -8.24
N ARG A 88 12.36 25.25 -7.17
CA ARG A 88 11.88 26.60 -6.82
C ARG A 88 13.01 27.62 -6.62
N GLY A 89 14.09 27.22 -5.94
CA GLY A 89 15.29 28.06 -5.81
C GLY A 89 15.89 28.42 -7.17
N LEU A 90 16.11 27.42 -8.03
CA LEU A 90 16.66 27.62 -9.37
C LEU A 90 15.72 28.44 -10.28
N VAL A 91 14.41 28.27 -10.20
CA VAL A 91 13.41 29.10 -10.91
C VAL A 91 13.48 30.56 -10.44
N GLY A 92 13.57 30.81 -9.13
CA GLY A 92 13.77 32.15 -8.56
C GLY A 92 15.09 32.81 -8.98
N GLU A 93 16.16 32.02 -9.10
CA GLU A 93 17.45 32.43 -9.65
C GLU A 93 17.46 32.57 -11.20
N ARG A 94 16.34 32.26 -11.87
CA ARG A 94 16.18 32.19 -13.34
C ARG A 94 17.03 31.13 -14.05
N ARG A 95 17.47 30.10 -13.33
CA ARG A 95 18.30 28.98 -13.83
C ARG A 95 17.42 27.84 -14.34
N TYR A 96 16.60 28.14 -15.34
CA TYR A 96 15.47 27.29 -15.74
C TYR A 96 15.88 25.90 -16.25
N ALA A 97 16.94 25.78 -17.05
CA ALA A 97 17.48 24.49 -17.52
C ALA A 97 17.88 23.56 -16.35
N GLU A 98 18.49 24.11 -15.31
CA GLU A 98 18.89 23.34 -14.13
C GLU A 98 17.68 22.94 -13.28
N ALA A 99 16.66 23.80 -13.19
CA ALA A 99 15.39 23.46 -12.54
C ALA A 99 14.68 22.29 -13.25
N ILE A 100 14.59 22.33 -14.59
CA ILE A 100 14.03 21.22 -15.40
C ILE A 100 14.80 19.92 -15.14
N THR A 101 16.14 19.97 -15.16
CA THR A 101 17.02 18.81 -14.94
C THR A 101 16.85 18.20 -13.54
N VAL A 102 16.45 19.00 -12.54
CA VAL A 102 16.16 18.56 -11.17
C VAL A 102 14.73 18.02 -11.02
N LEU A 103 13.78 18.49 -11.83
CA LEU A 103 12.34 18.20 -11.67
C LEU A 103 11.83 17.08 -12.60
N GLU A 104 12.29 16.98 -13.84
CA GLU A 104 11.86 15.91 -14.77
C GLU A 104 12.07 14.48 -14.22
N PRO A 105 13.20 14.12 -13.56
CA PRO A 105 13.46 12.74 -13.13
C PRO A 105 12.47 12.18 -12.10
N HIS A 106 11.75 13.04 -11.37
CA HIS A 106 10.84 12.64 -10.30
C HIS A 106 9.35 12.80 -10.65
N LEU A 107 9.01 13.15 -11.90
CA LEU A 107 7.63 13.31 -12.39
C LEU A 107 6.72 12.13 -12.02
N THR A 108 7.18 10.89 -12.23
CA THR A 108 6.41 9.68 -11.93
C THR A 108 6.28 9.44 -10.42
N GLU A 109 7.29 9.79 -9.63
CA GLU A 109 7.23 9.66 -8.16
C GLU A 109 6.25 10.68 -7.56
N ALA A 110 6.21 11.90 -8.11
CA ALA A 110 5.40 13.04 -7.68
C ALA A 110 3.89 12.92 -7.90
N ALA A 111 3.44 11.90 -8.65
CA ALA A 111 2.04 11.44 -8.73
C ALA A 111 0.98 12.54 -9.00
N GLY A 112 1.35 13.61 -9.71
CA GLY A 112 0.43 14.68 -10.09
C GLY A 112 0.26 15.84 -9.10
N ALA A 113 1.10 15.97 -8.06
CA ALA A 113 0.98 17.05 -7.07
C ALA A 113 1.09 18.46 -7.70
N ASP A 114 0.02 19.25 -7.65
CA ASP A 114 -0.15 20.55 -8.36
C ASP A 114 1.08 21.47 -8.26
N GLN A 115 1.53 21.72 -7.02
CA GLN A 115 2.68 22.58 -6.71
C GLN A 115 3.99 22.16 -7.41
N TYR A 116 4.13 20.87 -7.73
CA TYR A 116 5.26 20.31 -8.45
C TYR A 116 5.13 20.57 -9.96
N LEU A 117 3.93 20.32 -10.50
CA LEU A 117 3.61 20.56 -11.90
C LEU A 117 3.69 22.06 -12.25
N ASP A 118 3.21 22.94 -11.37
CA ASP A 118 3.32 24.40 -11.48
C ASP A 118 4.77 24.87 -11.56
N THR A 119 5.61 24.41 -10.63
CA THR A 119 7.04 24.79 -10.58
C THR A 119 7.77 24.32 -11.84
N LEU A 120 7.46 23.11 -12.32
CA LEU A 120 8.00 22.59 -13.58
C LEU A 120 7.47 23.34 -14.81
N ALA A 121 6.18 23.72 -14.82
CA ALA A 121 5.58 24.51 -15.89
C ALA A 121 6.17 25.93 -15.95
N GLU A 122 6.47 26.56 -14.80
CA GLU A 122 7.21 27.81 -14.72
C GLU A 122 8.64 27.65 -15.25
N ALA A 123 9.35 26.57 -14.87
CA ALA A 123 10.67 26.26 -15.39
C ALA A 123 10.67 26.08 -16.93
N TYR A 124 9.70 25.36 -17.50
CA TYR A 124 9.54 25.27 -18.96
C TYR A 124 9.27 26.64 -19.60
N ARG A 125 8.36 27.46 -19.04
CA ARG A 125 8.06 28.80 -19.58
C ARG A 125 9.32 29.69 -19.61
N GLY A 126 10.11 29.68 -18.54
CA GLY A 126 11.39 30.39 -18.48
C GLY A 126 12.37 29.88 -19.55
N GLN A 127 12.60 28.57 -19.60
CA GLN A 127 13.56 27.97 -20.53
C GLN A 127 13.17 28.17 -22.00
N ILE A 128 11.88 28.09 -22.34
CA ILE A 128 11.38 28.37 -23.70
C ILE A 128 11.76 29.79 -24.13
N ASN A 129 11.56 30.78 -23.26
CA ASN A 129 11.92 32.17 -23.55
C ASN A 129 13.42 32.35 -23.78
N GLU A 130 14.27 31.74 -22.95
CA GLU A 130 15.73 31.81 -23.12
C GLU A 130 16.21 31.08 -24.39
N LEU A 131 15.64 29.93 -24.73
CA LEU A 131 15.96 29.21 -25.96
C LEU A 131 15.56 30.02 -27.20
N LEU A 132 14.38 30.67 -27.20
CA LEU A 132 13.94 31.53 -28.30
C LEU A 132 14.81 32.78 -28.46
N LEU A 133 15.22 33.43 -27.36
CA LEU A 133 16.17 34.55 -27.39
C LEU A 133 17.53 34.12 -27.98
N ASN A 134 17.99 32.91 -27.66
CA ASN A 134 19.20 32.29 -28.20
C ASN A 134 19.01 31.59 -29.56
N ARG A 135 17.85 31.77 -30.23
CA ARG A 135 17.48 31.19 -31.54
C ARG A 135 17.47 29.65 -31.62
N LYS A 136 17.43 28.94 -30.48
CA LYS A 136 17.30 27.47 -30.35
C LYS A 136 15.84 27.03 -30.49
N SER A 137 15.24 27.30 -31.65
CA SER A 137 13.79 27.15 -31.89
C SER A 137 13.27 25.72 -31.72
N ASP A 138 14.04 24.70 -32.08
CA ASP A 138 13.60 23.30 -32.01
C ASP A 138 13.61 22.74 -30.57
N GLU A 139 14.62 23.10 -29.78
CA GLU A 139 14.65 22.82 -28.33
C GLU A 139 13.47 23.50 -27.63
N ALA A 140 13.18 24.77 -27.97
CA ALA A 140 12.03 25.50 -27.45
C ALA A 140 10.70 24.83 -27.83
N ARG A 141 10.58 24.29 -29.05
CA ARG A 141 9.39 23.59 -29.54
C ARG A 141 9.09 22.30 -28.77
N LEU A 142 10.13 21.54 -28.40
CA LEU A 142 9.98 20.32 -27.59
C LEU A 142 9.47 20.64 -26.18
N LEU A 143 10.03 21.67 -25.53
CA LEU A 143 9.56 22.10 -24.21
C LEU A 143 8.14 22.69 -24.26
N ALA A 144 7.79 23.42 -25.33
CA ALA A 144 6.43 23.92 -25.52
C ALA A 144 5.40 22.79 -25.68
N GLN A 145 5.78 21.66 -26.28
CA GLN A 145 4.93 20.47 -26.35
C GLN A 145 4.74 19.83 -24.96
N ARG A 146 5.81 19.71 -24.15
CA ARG A 146 5.74 19.21 -22.76
C ARG A 146 4.86 20.09 -21.87
N LEU A 147 5.04 21.41 -21.95
CA LEU A 147 4.23 22.40 -21.22
C LEU A 147 2.74 22.31 -21.57
N ARG A 148 2.40 22.09 -22.85
CA ARG A 148 1.00 21.97 -23.30
C ARG A 148 0.28 20.71 -22.78
N ILE A 149 1.03 19.67 -22.41
CA ILE A 149 0.50 18.47 -21.73
C ILE A 149 0.24 18.76 -20.24
N LEU A 150 1.13 19.54 -19.60
CA LEU A 150 1.05 19.84 -18.17
C LEU A 150 0.04 20.92 -17.81
N THR A 151 -0.26 21.88 -18.70
CA THR A 151 -1.33 22.87 -18.47
C THR A 151 -2.32 22.91 -19.65
N PRO A 152 -3.26 21.94 -19.75
CA PRO A 152 -4.25 21.91 -20.83
C PRO A 152 -5.23 23.08 -20.78
N GLU A 153 -5.66 23.46 -19.57
CA GLU A 153 -6.74 24.43 -19.33
C GLU A 153 -6.38 25.86 -19.76
N ALA A 154 -5.07 26.16 -19.86
CA ALA A 154 -4.55 27.46 -20.31
C ALA A 154 -4.90 27.81 -21.78
N GLN A 155 -5.61 26.95 -22.50
CA GLN A 155 -6.11 27.20 -23.86
C GLN A 155 -7.62 27.42 -23.96
N ALA A 156 -8.38 27.35 -22.85
CA ALA A 156 -9.78 27.78 -22.83
C ALA A 156 -9.94 29.31 -22.84
N GLY A 157 -8.85 30.07 -22.59
CA GLY A 157 -8.80 31.52 -22.53
C GLY A 157 -8.48 32.21 -23.87
N ASN A 158 -9.46 32.21 -24.78
CA ASN A 158 -9.67 33.15 -25.90
C ASN A 158 -8.47 34.03 -26.38
N VAL A 159 -7.83 33.67 -27.49
CA VAL A 159 -6.93 34.57 -28.27
C VAL A 159 -7.27 34.49 -29.76
N ALA A 160 -7.74 35.60 -30.32
CA ALA A 160 -8.00 35.73 -31.76
C ALA A 160 -6.70 35.87 -32.58
N ALA A 161 -6.75 35.49 -33.85
CA ALA A 161 -5.59 35.54 -34.75
C ALA A 161 -5.12 36.98 -35.06
N PRO A 162 -3.81 37.21 -35.30
CA PRO A 162 -3.27 38.56 -35.49
C PRO A 162 -3.48 39.09 -36.91
N THR A 163 -4.06 40.30 -37.02
CA THR A 163 -4.16 41.04 -38.29
C THR A 163 -3.65 42.48 -38.16
N THR A 164 -2.63 42.81 -38.96
CA THR A 164 -2.32 44.11 -39.57
C THR A 164 -2.28 45.41 -38.72
N ARG A 165 -1.09 46.03 -38.69
CA ARG A 165 -0.84 47.47 -38.44
C ARG A 165 -1.69 48.37 -39.37
N PRO A 166 -1.98 49.66 -39.04
CA PRO A 166 -0.94 50.70 -39.16
C PRO A 166 -1.01 51.92 -38.19
N THR A 167 0.11 52.67 -38.19
CA THR A 167 0.35 54.11 -37.87
C THR A 167 -0.71 55.03 -37.23
N ALA A 168 -0.32 55.75 -36.16
CA ALA A 168 -0.39 57.23 -36.01
C ALA A 168 0.36 57.69 -34.72
N ALA A 169 0.52 59.00 -34.49
CA ALA A 169 1.26 59.57 -33.34
C ALA A 169 0.58 60.85 -32.72
N PRO A 170 1.29 61.78 -32.04
CA PRO A 170 0.98 62.36 -30.70
C PRO A 170 0.14 63.68 -30.78
N PRO A 171 -0.07 64.50 -29.70
CA PRO A 171 0.42 64.48 -28.30
C PRO A 171 -0.77 64.42 -27.28
N THR A 172 -0.75 64.81 -25.99
CA THR A 172 0.08 65.68 -25.10
C THR A 172 -0.12 65.19 -23.62
N VAL A 173 0.26 65.78 -22.47
CA VAL A 173 0.66 67.13 -21.99
C VAL A 173 1.87 67.03 -21.01
N GLU A 174 2.51 68.17 -20.76
CA GLU A 174 3.40 68.57 -19.63
C GLU A 174 2.87 68.29 -18.19
N ARG A 175 3.59 68.41 -17.05
CA ARG A 175 4.92 68.89 -16.52
C ARG A 175 5.07 68.26 -15.09
N SER A 176 6.01 68.44 -14.14
CA SER A 176 7.42 68.91 -13.92
C SER A 176 7.70 68.76 -12.39
N ARG A 177 8.89 68.63 -11.76
CA ARG A 177 10.36 68.53 -12.02
C ARG A 177 10.93 67.53 -10.96
N GLY A 178 12.18 67.07 -10.96
CA GLY A 178 13.29 67.15 -11.91
C GLY A 178 14.67 66.87 -11.27
N ARG A 179 15.62 66.40 -12.09
CA ARG A 179 17.08 66.69 -12.12
C ARG A 179 17.97 66.39 -10.87
N ALA A 180 19.17 65.79 -10.96
CA ALA A 180 19.80 64.77 -11.84
C ALA A 180 21.29 64.57 -11.43
N ILE A 181 21.84 63.33 -11.52
CA ILE A 181 23.24 62.99 -11.95
C ILE A 181 24.39 63.45 -10.98
N PRO A 182 25.54 62.73 -10.78
CA PRO A 182 26.28 61.84 -11.71
C PRO A 182 26.81 60.49 -11.18
N ARG A 183 27.47 59.79 -12.13
CA ARG A 183 28.23 58.53 -12.10
C ARG A 183 29.75 58.82 -12.02
N ALA A 184 30.54 58.11 -11.20
CA ALA A 184 31.97 57.86 -11.48
C ALA A 184 32.66 56.79 -10.59
N GLN A 185 33.27 55.78 -11.24
CA GLN A 185 34.58 55.16 -10.96
C GLN A 185 34.90 54.54 -9.57
N ALA A 186 36.08 53.90 -9.50
CA ALA A 186 36.55 53.07 -8.39
C ALA A 186 37.92 53.53 -7.88
N THR A 187 38.31 53.15 -6.67
CA THR A 187 39.74 52.99 -6.28
C THR A 187 39.92 52.13 -5.02
N SER A 188 41.19 51.87 -4.70
CA SER A 188 41.76 50.96 -3.71
C SER A 188 41.49 51.21 -2.21
N LYS A 189 41.75 50.17 -1.42
CA LYS A 189 41.95 50.15 0.04
C LYS A 189 42.90 51.26 0.55
N PRO A 190 42.81 51.60 1.84
CA PRO A 190 44.00 51.56 2.70
C PRO A 190 43.88 50.53 3.86
N LYS A 191 44.98 50.34 4.60
CA LYS A 191 45.11 49.42 5.75
C LYS A 191 45.05 50.20 7.07
N TYR A 192 44.80 49.50 8.18
CA TYR A 192 45.57 49.76 9.41
C TYR A 192 45.89 48.46 10.16
N GLN A 193 46.99 48.49 10.92
CA GLN A 193 47.47 47.44 11.84
C GLN A 193 47.87 48.18 13.14
N ALA A 194 48.09 47.58 14.32
CA ALA A 194 48.43 46.20 14.63
C ALA A 194 48.18 45.84 16.11
N ARG A 195 48.22 44.54 16.42
CA ARG A 195 48.80 43.91 17.63
C ARG A 195 48.43 44.43 19.04
N ALA A 196 47.83 43.53 19.81
CA ALA A 196 48.47 43.02 21.02
C ALA A 196 48.46 41.47 20.98
N LYS A 197 49.35 40.81 21.72
CA LYS A 197 49.40 39.34 21.88
C LYS A 197 49.02 38.96 23.32
N LEU A 198 48.36 37.83 23.47
CA LEU A 198 48.67 36.89 24.56
C LEU A 198 48.39 35.47 24.08
N ASP A 199 49.36 34.56 24.24
CA ASP A 199 49.27 33.16 23.81
C ASP A 199 48.98 32.26 25.02
N THR A 200 47.80 31.61 25.11
CA THR A 200 47.57 30.42 25.97
C THR A 200 46.28 29.66 25.59
N THR A 201 46.37 28.71 24.64
CA THR A 201 45.85 27.32 24.69
C THR A 201 45.62 26.74 23.27
N PRO A 202 46.22 25.60 22.92
CA PRO A 202 45.88 24.83 21.73
C PRO A 202 44.78 23.77 22.02
N ALA A 203 44.30 23.11 20.95
CA ALA A 203 43.60 21.82 20.95
C ALA A 203 42.12 21.73 21.40
N ILE A 204 41.25 22.69 21.00
CA ILE A 204 39.78 22.47 20.97
C ILE A 204 39.20 22.52 19.54
N ALA A 205 39.65 23.47 18.71
CA ALA A 205 39.06 23.78 17.40
C ALA A 205 39.00 22.62 16.37
N HIS A 206 39.79 21.56 16.53
CA HIS A 206 39.81 20.43 15.58
C HIS A 206 38.70 19.39 15.82
N GLY A 207 38.15 19.28 17.04
CA GLY A 207 37.02 18.38 17.32
C GLY A 207 35.67 18.97 16.88
N GLN A 208 35.49 20.28 17.07
CA GLN A 208 34.24 20.99 16.76
C GLN A 208 33.84 20.84 15.28
N THR A 209 34.80 20.92 14.35
CA THR A 209 34.53 20.72 12.92
C THR A 209 34.54 19.25 12.47
N SER A 210 34.91 18.29 13.32
CA SER A 210 34.84 16.86 12.96
C SER A 210 33.44 16.32 13.19
N LEU A 211 32.86 16.52 14.38
CA LEU A 211 31.53 15.99 14.76
C LEU A 211 30.44 16.33 13.74
N LEU A 212 30.38 17.58 13.27
CA LEU A 212 29.41 17.99 12.27
C LEU A 212 29.68 17.35 10.89
N LYS A 213 30.95 17.21 10.47
CA LYS A 213 31.30 16.52 9.22
C LYS A 213 31.05 15.02 9.28
N ASP A 214 31.23 14.41 10.45
CA ASP A 214 30.92 13.00 10.70
C ASP A 214 29.40 12.77 10.71
N ALA A 215 28.63 13.67 11.32
CA ALA A 215 27.17 13.67 11.27
C ALA A 215 26.65 13.78 9.82
N GLU A 216 27.19 14.71 9.03
CA GLU A 216 26.86 14.86 7.61
C GLU A 216 27.26 13.63 6.76
N ARG A 217 28.40 12.99 7.06
CA ARG A 217 28.80 11.74 6.39
C ARG A 217 27.82 10.61 6.70
N LEU A 218 27.43 10.44 7.96
CA LEU A 218 26.44 9.43 8.37
C LEU A 218 25.06 9.74 7.78
N PHE A 219 24.66 11.01 7.71
CA PHE A 219 23.42 11.45 7.06
C PHE A 219 23.41 11.11 5.57
N ALA A 220 24.50 11.41 4.85
CA ALA A 220 24.66 11.07 3.44
C ALA A 220 24.67 9.54 3.21
N ALA A 221 25.24 8.78 4.14
CA ALA A 221 25.20 7.30 4.17
C ALA A 221 23.84 6.73 4.65
N LYS A 222 22.83 7.57 4.91
CA LYS A 222 21.50 7.22 5.45
C LYS A 222 21.48 6.58 6.84
N GLN A 223 22.57 6.69 7.60
CA GLN A 223 22.72 6.13 8.95
C GLN A 223 22.15 7.08 10.01
N TYR A 224 20.90 7.52 9.83
CA TYR A 224 20.29 8.65 10.55
C TYR A 224 20.29 8.49 12.07
N ALA A 225 20.04 7.28 12.58
CA ALA A 225 20.11 6.98 14.02
C ALA A 225 21.53 7.10 14.61
N GLN A 226 22.57 6.93 13.80
CA GLN A 226 23.98 7.14 14.20
C GLN A 226 24.40 8.60 14.02
N ALA A 227 23.79 9.32 13.06
CA ALA A 227 24.03 10.75 12.84
C ALA A 227 23.42 11.64 13.93
N LEU A 228 22.25 11.26 14.48
CA LEU A 228 21.54 12.02 15.52
C LEU A 228 22.43 12.46 16.71
N PRO A 229 23.11 11.56 17.45
CA PRO A 229 23.94 11.94 18.60
C PRO A 229 25.21 12.72 18.24
N LEU A 230 25.58 12.80 16.96
CA LEU A 230 26.65 13.70 16.49
C LEU A 230 26.12 15.10 16.17
N TYR A 231 24.92 15.21 15.61
CA TYR A 231 24.24 16.50 15.42
C TYR A 231 23.88 17.16 16.76
N GLU A 232 23.40 16.39 17.73
CA GLU A 232 23.09 16.89 19.09
C GLU A 232 24.34 17.49 19.74
N LYS A 233 25.44 16.72 19.80
CA LYS A 233 26.73 17.18 20.36
C LYS A 233 27.35 18.34 19.57
N ALA A 234 27.18 18.39 18.25
CA ALA A 234 27.64 19.52 17.45
C ALA A 234 26.84 20.80 17.77
N TYR A 235 25.52 20.69 17.97
CA TYR A 235 24.67 21.82 18.35
C TYR A 235 24.89 22.27 19.80
N GLU A 236 25.13 21.34 20.73
CA GLU A 236 25.53 21.66 22.11
C GLU A 236 26.86 22.43 22.19
N GLN A 237 27.82 22.12 21.30
CA GLN A 237 29.13 22.76 21.27
C GLN A 237 29.16 24.10 20.51
N ASP A 238 28.44 24.20 19.39
CA ASP A 238 28.32 25.44 18.61
C ASP A 238 26.97 25.49 17.86
N PRO A 239 25.93 26.10 18.46
CA PRO A 239 24.64 26.30 17.82
C PRO A 239 24.70 27.11 16.52
N ILE A 240 25.71 27.98 16.35
CA ILE A 240 25.85 28.88 15.20
C ILE A 240 26.45 28.09 14.02
N ALA A 241 27.51 27.32 14.25
CA ALA A 241 28.08 26.44 13.22
C ALA A 241 27.15 25.27 12.85
N ALA A 242 26.33 24.78 13.78
CA ALA A 242 25.34 23.74 13.52
C ALA A 242 24.05 24.25 12.82
N GLN A 243 23.75 25.55 12.86
CA GLN A 243 22.53 26.14 12.29
C GLN A 243 22.24 25.77 10.82
N PRO A 244 23.22 25.67 9.89
CA PRO A 244 22.97 25.20 8.51
C PRO A 244 22.53 23.73 8.41
N ALA A 245 22.85 22.91 9.41
CA ALA A 245 22.49 21.49 9.48
C ALA A 245 21.23 21.22 10.31
N ARG A 246 20.63 22.25 10.93
CA ARG A 246 19.46 22.18 11.80
C ARG A 246 18.30 21.33 11.25
N GLU A 247 17.96 21.43 9.96
CA GLU A 247 16.90 20.59 9.39
C GLU A 247 17.30 19.11 9.25
N ARG A 248 18.58 18.81 9.01
CA ARG A 248 19.13 17.44 8.92
C ARG A 248 19.16 16.79 10.31
N TRP A 249 19.50 17.56 11.34
CA TRP A 249 19.34 17.16 12.74
C TRP A 249 17.87 16.87 13.08
N GLY A 250 16.96 17.81 12.77
CA GLY A 250 15.52 17.63 12.98
C GLY A 250 14.94 16.40 12.27
N TYR A 251 15.44 16.10 11.07
CA TYR A 251 15.10 14.85 10.36
C TYR A 251 15.59 13.60 11.08
N CYS A 252 16.85 13.57 11.55
CA CYS A 252 17.37 12.40 12.30
C CYS A 252 16.61 12.18 13.62
N LEU A 253 16.21 13.26 14.29
CA LEU A 253 15.38 13.19 15.49
C LEU A 253 13.98 12.64 15.18
N LEU A 254 13.37 13.05 14.06
CA LEU A 254 12.10 12.50 13.59
C LEU A 254 12.23 11.01 13.24
N PHE A 255 13.28 10.61 12.51
CA PHE A 255 13.56 9.22 12.13
C PHE A 255 13.60 8.31 13.37
N VAL A 256 14.40 8.69 14.38
CA VAL A 256 14.53 7.92 15.63
C VAL A 256 13.24 7.96 16.46
N SER A 257 12.50 9.07 16.44
CA SER A 257 11.19 9.17 17.10
C SER A 257 10.14 8.26 16.45
N VAL A 258 10.12 8.14 15.12
CA VAL A 258 9.21 7.25 14.38
C VAL A 258 9.55 5.78 14.60
N ASP A 259 10.84 5.43 14.62
CA ASP A 259 11.29 4.08 14.99
C ASP A 259 10.91 3.72 16.44
N LYS A 260 11.17 4.63 17.39
CA LYS A 260 10.77 4.52 18.81
C LYS A 260 9.26 4.38 18.96
N TYR A 261 8.46 5.19 18.25
CA TYR A 261 7.00 5.08 18.20
C TYR A 261 6.52 3.72 17.70
N ASN A 262 7.03 3.27 16.53
CA ASN A 262 6.64 2.00 15.93
C ASN A 262 6.93 0.82 16.89
N ARG A 263 8.12 0.78 17.50
CA ARG A 263 8.47 -0.24 18.52
C ARG A 263 7.63 -0.16 19.79
N TRP A 264 7.07 1.00 20.14
CA TRP A 264 6.24 1.19 21.33
C TRP A 264 4.74 0.89 21.13
N ILE A 265 4.25 0.93 19.89
CA ILE A 265 2.91 0.42 19.56
C ILE A 265 2.89 -1.11 19.38
N GLU A 266 4.03 -1.70 19.02
CA GLU A 266 4.27 -3.15 18.98
C GLU A 266 4.49 -3.76 20.39
N ALA A 267 4.82 -2.94 21.40
CA ALA A 267 5.03 -3.36 22.78
C ALA A 267 3.70 -3.61 23.54
N PRO A 268 3.68 -4.50 24.56
CA PRO A 268 2.51 -4.74 25.40
C PRO A 268 1.93 -3.47 26.04
N VAL A 269 0.61 -3.43 26.19
CA VAL A 269 -0.09 -2.29 26.80
C VAL A 269 0.36 -2.13 28.25
N GLY A 270 0.92 -0.96 28.58
CA GLY A 270 1.49 -0.66 29.90
C GLY A 270 3.02 -0.75 29.99
N THR A 271 3.73 -1.19 28.95
CA THR A 271 5.22 -1.23 28.95
C THR A 271 5.88 0.15 28.97
N HIS A 272 5.17 1.21 28.55
CA HIS A 272 5.67 2.59 28.52
C HIS A 272 4.74 3.53 29.28
N SER A 273 5.31 4.35 30.18
CA SER A 273 4.59 5.26 31.06
C SER A 273 4.07 6.51 30.33
N ALA A 274 3.17 7.26 30.95
CA ALA A 274 2.71 8.54 30.40
C ALA A 274 3.87 9.53 30.14
N GLY A 275 4.91 9.52 31.00
CA GLY A 275 6.11 10.34 30.85
C GLY A 275 6.99 9.92 29.66
N ASP A 276 7.06 8.62 29.36
CA ASP A 276 7.77 8.12 28.16
C ASP A 276 7.13 8.67 26.88
N TRP A 277 5.79 8.62 26.79
CA TRP A 277 5.04 9.17 25.66
C TRP A 277 5.13 10.70 25.60
N GLU A 278 5.19 11.40 26.74
CA GLU A 278 5.43 12.85 26.80
C GLU A 278 6.81 13.25 26.27
N GLN A 279 7.86 12.50 26.63
CA GLN A 279 9.19 12.71 26.07
C GLN A 279 9.19 12.47 24.55
N LEU A 280 8.59 11.38 24.08
CA LEU A 280 8.47 11.09 22.64
C LEU A 280 7.69 12.19 21.88
N GLU A 281 6.63 12.73 22.48
CA GLU A 281 5.88 13.87 21.92
C GLU A 281 6.73 15.16 21.89
N ALA A 282 7.58 15.37 22.90
CA ALA A 282 8.52 16.48 22.97
C ALA A 282 9.66 16.36 21.93
N ASP A 283 10.19 15.16 21.72
CA ASP A 283 11.18 14.81 20.70
C ASP A 283 10.67 15.20 19.30
N VAL A 284 9.43 14.80 18.95
CA VAL A 284 8.80 15.13 17.67
C VAL A 284 8.43 16.63 17.57
N ARG A 285 8.01 17.28 18.66
CA ARG A 285 7.83 18.74 18.66
C ARG A 285 9.15 19.49 18.46
N LEU A 286 10.27 18.97 18.97
CA LEU A 286 11.59 19.52 18.71
C LEU A 286 11.98 19.32 17.24
N ALA A 287 11.79 18.12 16.69
CA ALA A 287 11.99 17.85 15.26
C ALA A 287 11.21 18.84 14.37
N LYS A 288 9.95 19.15 14.70
CA LYS A 288 9.13 20.16 14.00
C LYS A 288 9.68 21.59 14.09
N ARG A 289 10.32 21.97 15.22
CA ARG A 289 10.99 23.29 15.37
C ARG A 289 12.34 23.36 14.64
N LEU A 290 13.01 22.23 14.50
CA LEU A 290 14.31 22.11 13.82
C LEU A 290 14.13 22.07 12.30
N ALA A 291 13.18 21.28 11.81
CA ALA A 291 12.84 21.08 10.40
C ALA A 291 11.36 21.43 10.13
N PRO A 292 10.96 22.72 10.18
CA PRO A 292 9.57 23.14 10.01
C PRO A 292 9.02 22.86 8.60
N SER A 293 9.90 22.60 7.63
CA SER A 293 9.57 22.15 6.28
C SER A 293 9.10 20.69 6.19
N ILE A 294 9.11 19.93 7.30
CA ILE A 294 8.67 18.54 7.35
C ILE A 294 7.28 18.45 7.98
N GLU A 295 6.25 18.66 7.16
CA GLU A 295 4.84 18.64 7.57
C GLU A 295 4.41 17.31 8.21
N TYR A 296 5.05 16.21 7.81
CA TYR A 296 4.87 14.86 8.36
C TYR A 296 5.04 14.77 9.89
N THR A 297 5.80 15.70 10.48
CA THR A 297 5.88 15.85 11.95
C THR A 297 4.50 15.99 12.61
N GLN A 298 3.52 16.61 11.94
CA GLN A 298 2.16 16.71 12.46
C GLN A 298 1.43 15.36 12.48
N THR A 299 1.63 14.51 11.47
CA THR A 299 1.07 13.15 11.43
C THR A 299 1.56 12.33 12.62
N VAL A 300 2.86 12.41 12.93
CA VAL A 300 3.47 11.68 14.06
C VAL A 300 2.99 12.25 15.41
N LEU A 301 2.85 13.57 15.56
CA LEU A 301 2.29 14.18 16.77
C LEU A 301 0.84 13.75 17.03
N ASN A 302 0.01 13.67 15.98
CA ASN A 302 -1.36 13.20 16.11
C ASN A 302 -1.37 11.73 16.56
N ALA A 303 -0.54 10.87 15.96
CA ALA A 303 -0.45 9.45 16.32
C ALA A 303 0.02 9.22 17.78
N ILE A 304 0.97 10.04 18.28
CA ILE A 304 1.39 10.01 19.69
C ILE A 304 0.26 10.49 20.60
N SER A 305 -0.45 11.56 20.25
CA SER A 305 -1.58 12.10 21.02
C SER A 305 -2.71 11.06 21.17
N ASP A 306 -3.09 10.39 20.09
CA ASP A 306 -4.08 9.29 20.11
C ASP A 306 -3.64 8.18 21.08
N ARG A 307 -2.37 7.75 21.03
CA ARG A 307 -1.86 6.69 21.91
C ARG A 307 -1.75 7.11 23.38
N LYS A 308 -1.45 8.38 23.67
CA LYS A 308 -1.46 8.91 25.04
C LYS A 308 -2.85 8.86 25.69
N GLN A 309 -3.90 9.14 24.91
CA GLN A 309 -5.28 9.05 25.41
C GLN A 309 -5.66 7.61 25.80
N ASP A 310 -5.11 6.59 25.16
CA ASP A 310 -5.31 5.19 25.57
C ASP A 310 -4.60 4.83 26.88
N VAL A 311 -3.38 5.31 27.08
CA VAL A 311 -2.56 5.01 28.27
C VAL A 311 -3.10 5.71 29.54
N GLN A 312 -3.82 6.82 29.39
CA GLN A 312 -4.36 7.61 30.51
C GLN A 312 -5.73 7.13 31.03
N LYS A 313 -6.32 6.06 30.45
CA LYS A 313 -7.62 5.53 30.87
C LYS A 313 -7.46 4.54 32.04
N PRO A 314 -8.08 4.76 33.22
CA PRO A 314 -8.13 3.74 34.26
C PRO A 314 -8.95 2.54 33.77
N ASN A 315 -8.51 1.33 34.11
CA ASN A 315 -9.10 0.07 33.65
C ASN A 315 -10.40 -0.27 34.40
N VAL A 316 -11.48 0.47 34.09
CA VAL A 316 -12.82 0.27 34.66
C VAL A 316 -13.52 -0.91 33.97
N ALA A 317 -14.17 -1.77 34.75
CA ALA A 317 -14.73 -3.04 34.29
C ALA A 317 -15.75 -2.87 33.13
N ARG A 318 -15.59 -3.69 32.09
CA ARG A 318 -16.61 -3.87 31.03
C ARG A 318 -17.77 -4.72 31.53
N THR A 319 -18.78 -4.09 32.11
CA THR A 319 -20.07 -4.73 32.42
C THR A 319 -21.05 -4.62 31.25
N ASP A 320 -21.70 -5.73 30.95
CA ASP A 320 -23.08 -5.83 30.45
C ASP A 320 -23.44 -5.15 29.12
N ASN A 321 -23.12 -5.87 28.03
CA ASN A 321 -24.08 -6.12 26.96
C ASN A 321 -23.79 -7.48 26.30
N ALA A 322 -24.15 -8.56 27.00
CA ALA A 322 -23.94 -9.93 26.55
C ALA A 322 -25.14 -10.45 25.75
N ALA A 323 -25.00 -10.55 24.42
CA ALA A 323 -26.00 -11.18 23.56
C ALA A 323 -25.42 -12.02 22.40
N ILE A 324 -24.12 -11.87 22.07
CA ILE A 324 -23.42 -12.71 21.08
C ILE A 324 -22.09 -13.19 21.68
N HIS A 325 -22.10 -14.44 22.15
CA HIS A 325 -20.96 -15.32 22.47
C HIS A 325 -19.70 -14.67 23.10
N THR A 326 -19.66 -14.45 24.42
CA THR A 326 -19.27 -15.48 25.41
C THR A 326 -18.15 -16.43 24.96
N GLY A 327 -16.93 -15.91 24.88
CA GLY A 327 -15.73 -16.75 24.81
C GLY A 327 -14.46 -15.94 25.04
N THR A 328 -13.75 -16.20 26.15
CA THR A 328 -12.36 -15.78 26.34
C THR A 328 -11.43 -16.68 25.51
N SER A 329 -11.79 -16.87 24.24
CA SER A 329 -11.18 -17.83 23.35
C SER A 329 -9.87 -17.25 22.81
N GLN A 330 -8.77 -17.92 23.12
CA GLN A 330 -7.46 -17.63 22.54
C GLN A 330 -7.59 -17.68 21.01
N TYR A 331 -7.04 -16.69 20.30
CA TYR A 331 -7.22 -16.54 18.83
C TYR A 331 -6.91 -17.88 18.12
N PRO A 332 -7.79 -18.41 17.24
CA PRO A 332 -7.86 -19.86 16.99
C PRO A 332 -6.57 -20.50 16.46
N LEU A 333 -5.73 -19.72 15.77
CA LEU A 333 -4.48 -20.21 15.18
C LEU A 333 -3.33 -20.35 16.19
N VAL A 334 -3.42 -19.73 17.38
CA VAL A 334 -2.37 -19.86 18.42
C VAL A 334 -2.19 -21.31 18.85
N ASN A 335 -3.27 -22.10 18.85
CA ASN A 335 -3.27 -23.54 19.13
C ASN A 335 -3.51 -24.39 17.87
N ALA A 336 -3.01 -23.94 16.70
CA ALA A 336 -3.19 -24.64 15.43
C ALA A 336 -2.73 -26.12 15.52
N PRO A 337 -3.58 -27.09 15.14
CA PRO A 337 -3.29 -28.52 15.31
C PRO A 337 -2.10 -28.98 14.47
N ALA A 338 -1.54 -30.14 14.81
CA ALA A 338 -0.59 -30.83 13.94
C ALA A 338 -1.29 -31.27 12.64
N CYS A 339 -0.64 -31.06 11.49
CA CYS A 339 -1.09 -31.52 10.19
C CYS A 339 -0.09 -32.56 9.62
N PRO A 340 -0.55 -33.54 8.81
CA PRO A 340 0.35 -34.39 8.05
C PRO A 340 1.16 -33.54 7.06
N MET A 341 2.49 -33.69 7.09
CA MET A 341 3.41 -32.93 6.25
C MET A 341 4.53 -33.82 5.70
N ARG A 342 5.02 -33.47 4.50
CA ARG A 342 6.08 -34.18 3.77
C ARG A 342 7.17 -33.20 3.35
N HIS A 343 8.35 -33.36 3.92
CA HIS A 343 9.57 -32.67 3.47
C HIS A 343 10.03 -33.27 2.14
N LEU A 344 10.21 -32.42 1.13
CA LEU A 344 10.83 -32.80 -0.14
C LEU A 344 12.34 -32.55 -0.08
N PRO A 345 13.16 -33.35 -0.79
CA PRO A 345 14.59 -33.08 -0.90
C PRO A 345 14.85 -31.75 -1.62
N THR A 346 15.84 -31.00 -1.16
CA THR A 346 16.23 -29.69 -1.70
C THR A 346 16.75 -29.84 -3.15
N ALA A 347 15.87 -29.63 -4.13
CA ALA A 347 16.26 -29.60 -5.54
C ALA A 347 17.06 -28.32 -5.84
N HIS A 348 18.20 -28.46 -6.54
CA HIS A 348 19.23 -27.43 -6.78
C HIS A 348 18.73 -25.97 -6.83
N GLY A 349 18.70 -25.32 -5.66
CA GLY A 349 18.15 -23.98 -5.44
C GLY A 349 18.11 -23.65 -3.95
N GLN A 350 17.89 -22.38 -3.59
CA GLN A 350 17.94 -21.90 -2.20
C GLN A 350 16.64 -22.17 -1.40
N TRP A 351 15.85 -23.17 -1.77
CA TRP A 351 14.55 -23.44 -1.17
C TRP A 351 14.38 -24.93 -0.87
N SER A 352 14.13 -25.26 0.39
CA SER A 352 13.55 -26.55 0.76
C SER A 352 12.02 -26.43 0.74
N VAL A 353 11.31 -27.56 0.60
CA VAL A 353 9.84 -27.54 0.46
C VAL A 353 9.19 -28.50 1.45
N ILE A 354 8.20 -28.01 2.17
CA ILE A 354 7.28 -28.80 3.00
C ILE A 354 5.92 -28.82 2.31
N GLU A 355 5.44 -29.99 1.93
CA GLU A 355 4.08 -30.16 1.43
C GLU A 355 3.13 -30.60 2.54
N THR A 356 1.92 -30.06 2.55
CA THR A 356 0.78 -30.54 3.34
C THR A 356 -0.29 -31.14 2.42
N ALA A 357 -1.54 -31.24 2.86
CA ALA A 357 -2.64 -31.55 1.98
C ALA A 357 -2.83 -30.44 0.92
N ASN A 358 -2.85 -29.17 1.35
CA ASN A 358 -3.25 -28.01 0.55
C ASN A 358 -2.13 -27.04 0.17
N PHE A 359 -0.96 -27.10 0.82
CA PHE A 359 0.10 -26.11 0.68
C PHE A 359 1.45 -26.72 0.30
N ARG A 360 2.32 -25.91 -0.31
CA ARG A 360 3.75 -26.16 -0.51
C ARG A 360 4.51 -24.95 0.04
N ILE A 361 5.09 -25.12 1.22
CA ILE A 361 5.85 -24.05 1.90
C ILE A 361 7.30 -24.12 1.41
N HIS A 362 7.74 -23.10 0.68
CA HIS A 362 9.12 -22.91 0.23
C HIS A 362 9.86 -22.10 1.29
N HIS A 363 10.86 -22.73 1.92
CA HIS A 363 11.47 -22.22 3.15
C HIS A 363 12.99 -22.43 3.20
N ARG A 364 13.65 -21.73 4.14
CA ARG A 364 15.09 -21.90 4.47
C ARG A 364 15.31 -22.29 5.92
N ASP A 365 14.57 -21.70 6.85
CA ASP A 365 14.40 -22.24 8.19
C ASP A 365 13.35 -23.37 8.16
N ARG A 366 13.71 -24.56 8.65
CA ARG A 366 12.81 -25.71 8.76
C ARG A 366 11.77 -25.55 9.86
N ALA A 367 12.13 -24.98 11.01
CA ALA A 367 11.19 -24.84 12.12
C ALA A 367 10.05 -23.87 11.75
N LEU A 368 10.41 -22.71 11.19
CA LEU A 368 9.43 -21.76 10.66
C LEU A 368 8.57 -22.37 9.52
N GLY A 369 9.17 -23.17 8.63
CA GLY A 369 8.45 -23.86 7.55
C GLY A 369 7.40 -24.85 8.06
N GLU A 370 7.73 -25.67 9.07
CA GLU A 370 6.80 -26.62 9.71
C GLU A 370 5.71 -25.90 10.52
N GLU A 371 6.03 -24.75 11.12
CA GLU A 371 5.07 -23.92 11.85
C GLU A 371 4.06 -23.26 10.90
N VAL A 372 4.54 -22.62 9.82
CA VAL A 372 3.67 -22.03 8.78
C VAL A 372 2.83 -23.12 8.11
N ALA A 373 3.36 -24.32 7.87
CA ALA A 373 2.60 -25.45 7.31
C ALA A 373 1.36 -25.82 8.16
N ARG A 374 1.48 -25.81 9.50
CA ARG A 374 0.33 -26.03 10.41
C ARG A 374 -0.63 -24.84 10.42
N LEU A 375 -0.08 -23.63 10.56
CA LEU A 375 -0.87 -22.40 10.61
C LEU A 375 -1.68 -22.19 9.31
N ALA A 376 -1.12 -22.56 8.16
CA ALA A 376 -1.78 -22.41 6.87
C ALA A 376 -2.99 -23.34 6.70
N GLU A 377 -2.87 -24.62 7.07
CA GLU A 377 -4.02 -25.54 7.07
C GLU A 377 -5.08 -25.12 8.10
N ALA A 378 -4.66 -24.64 9.28
CA ALA A 378 -5.57 -24.12 10.30
C ALA A 378 -6.30 -22.84 9.85
N ALA A 379 -5.61 -21.90 9.21
CA ALA A 379 -6.19 -20.68 8.65
C ALA A 379 -7.15 -20.98 7.49
N ARG A 380 -6.78 -21.91 6.61
CA ARG A 380 -7.65 -22.38 5.52
C ARG A 380 -8.95 -22.97 6.07
N LYS A 381 -8.85 -23.80 7.11
CA LYS A 381 -10.01 -24.37 7.79
C LYS A 381 -10.85 -23.27 8.45
N MET A 382 -10.24 -22.41 9.26
CA MET A 382 -10.90 -21.31 10.00
C MET A 382 -11.65 -20.36 9.07
N SER A 383 -11.00 -19.89 8.00
CA SER A 383 -11.60 -19.01 6.99
C SER A 383 -12.76 -19.70 6.26
N HIS A 384 -12.62 -20.99 5.92
CA HIS A 384 -13.69 -21.73 5.25
C HIS A 384 -14.89 -22.02 6.19
N GLU A 385 -14.65 -22.33 7.47
CA GLU A 385 -15.71 -22.52 8.46
C GLU A 385 -16.44 -21.21 8.77
N MET A 386 -15.71 -20.09 8.91
CA MET A 386 -16.27 -18.76 9.14
C MET A 386 -17.15 -18.29 7.98
N TRP A 387 -16.70 -18.44 6.73
CA TRP A 387 -17.40 -17.89 5.57
C TRP A 387 -18.40 -18.87 4.91
N PHE A 388 -18.28 -20.17 5.12
CA PHE A 388 -19.13 -21.18 4.46
C PHE A 388 -19.71 -22.25 5.42
N GLY A 389 -19.77 -21.96 6.72
CA GLY A 389 -20.47 -22.76 7.75
C GLY A 389 -19.93 -24.18 7.96
N SER A 390 -18.82 -24.53 7.32
CA SER A 390 -18.36 -25.91 7.18
C SER A 390 -16.86 -25.99 6.87
N PRO A 391 -16.17 -27.07 7.28
CA PRO A 391 -14.77 -27.30 6.88
C PRO A 391 -14.66 -27.55 5.37
N PRO A 392 -13.47 -27.30 4.77
CA PRO A 392 -13.27 -27.46 3.33
C PRO A 392 -13.39 -28.94 2.92
N GLN A 393 -14.36 -29.24 2.04
CA GLN A 393 -14.76 -30.60 1.68
C GLN A 393 -13.78 -31.35 0.75
N ARG A 394 -12.76 -30.67 0.22
CA ARG A 394 -11.75 -31.22 -0.70
C ARG A 394 -10.42 -30.50 -0.51
N ASP A 395 -9.34 -31.21 -0.79
CA ASP A 395 -8.01 -30.60 -0.89
C ASP A 395 -7.81 -29.87 -2.23
N TRP A 396 -6.95 -28.86 -2.21
CA TRP A 396 -6.62 -28.05 -3.38
C TRP A 396 -5.68 -28.81 -4.32
N THR A 397 -6.14 -28.98 -5.57
CA THR A 397 -5.32 -29.49 -6.68
C THR A 397 -5.37 -28.47 -7.83
N PRO A 398 -4.27 -27.77 -8.14
CA PRO A 398 -2.99 -27.80 -7.45
C PRO A 398 -3.04 -27.15 -6.05
N ARG A 399 -2.03 -27.47 -5.24
CA ARG A 399 -1.75 -26.85 -3.94
C ARG A 399 -1.43 -25.37 -4.09
N CYS A 400 -1.58 -24.63 -2.99
CA CYS A 400 -1.07 -23.27 -2.88
C CYS A 400 0.43 -23.27 -2.58
N ASP A 401 1.23 -22.54 -3.35
CA ASP A 401 2.62 -22.27 -3.00
C ASP A 401 2.70 -21.12 -1.97
N VAL A 402 3.62 -21.22 -1.00
CA VAL A 402 3.88 -20.16 -0.01
C VAL A 402 5.38 -19.96 0.10
N PHE A 403 5.90 -18.77 -0.21
CA PHE A 403 7.33 -18.47 -0.12
C PHE A 403 7.65 -17.64 1.14
N LEU A 404 8.68 -18.06 1.87
CA LEU A 404 9.06 -17.46 3.16
C LEU A 404 10.37 -16.67 3.04
N TYR A 405 10.25 -15.37 2.79
CA TYR A 405 11.38 -14.46 2.63
C TYR A 405 11.91 -14.00 3.98
N PRO A 406 13.19 -14.23 4.33
CA PRO A 406 13.74 -13.87 5.64
C PRO A 406 13.71 -12.39 6.00
N THR A 407 13.68 -11.48 5.01
CA THR A 407 13.69 -10.03 5.25
C THR A 407 12.84 -9.24 4.25
N ALA A 408 12.42 -8.04 4.64
CA ALA A 408 11.79 -7.05 3.76
C ALA A 408 12.60 -6.78 2.49
N GLN A 409 13.93 -6.67 2.61
CA GLN A 409 14.83 -6.39 1.49
C GLN A 409 14.79 -7.52 0.45
N GLU A 410 14.88 -8.78 0.89
CA GLU A 410 14.86 -9.92 -0.05
C GLU A 410 13.47 -10.09 -0.69
N TYR A 411 12.41 -9.94 0.10
CA TYR A 411 11.03 -9.95 -0.38
C TYR A 411 10.84 -8.97 -1.54
N THR A 412 11.22 -7.70 -1.37
CA THR A 412 11.13 -6.69 -2.45
C THR A 412 12.06 -6.97 -3.62
N GLN A 413 13.28 -7.47 -3.38
CA GLN A 413 14.22 -7.80 -4.45
C GLN A 413 13.74 -8.95 -5.35
N VAL A 414 13.04 -9.94 -4.80
CA VAL A 414 12.58 -11.11 -5.56
C VAL A 414 11.19 -10.89 -6.18
N THR A 415 10.28 -10.19 -5.49
CA THR A 415 8.88 -10.06 -5.91
C THR A 415 8.59 -8.77 -6.68
N GLY A 416 9.42 -7.74 -6.52
CA GLY A 416 9.14 -6.37 -7.00
C GLY A 416 8.15 -5.59 -6.13
N VAL A 417 7.50 -6.25 -5.15
CA VAL A 417 6.52 -5.65 -4.24
C VAL A 417 7.24 -4.86 -3.15
N PRO A 418 6.88 -3.58 -2.89
CA PRO A 418 7.72 -2.68 -2.10
C PRO A 418 7.63 -2.97 -0.59
N ALA A 419 8.67 -2.57 0.15
CA ALA A 419 9.00 -3.13 1.47
C ALA A 419 8.02 -2.84 2.61
N GLN A 420 6.99 -2.00 2.41
CA GLN A 420 5.87 -1.83 3.36
C GLN A 420 4.83 -2.96 3.29
N SER A 421 4.81 -3.73 2.20
CA SER A 421 3.93 -4.89 2.06
C SER A 421 4.46 -6.03 2.95
N PRO A 422 3.64 -6.57 3.87
CA PRO A 422 4.04 -7.66 4.75
C PRO A 422 3.84 -9.04 4.11
N GLY A 423 2.94 -9.11 3.15
CA GLY A 423 2.66 -10.22 2.26
C GLY A 423 1.93 -9.73 1.02
N HIS A 424 1.85 -10.61 0.02
CA HIS A 424 0.86 -10.50 -1.05
C HIS A 424 0.46 -11.88 -1.55
N SER A 425 -0.73 -11.97 -2.14
CA SER A 425 -1.21 -13.19 -2.81
C SER A 425 -1.49 -12.97 -4.29
N LYS A 426 -1.31 -14.06 -5.03
CA LYS A 426 -1.40 -14.16 -6.49
C LYS A 426 -2.25 -15.36 -6.86
N VAL A 427 -3.31 -15.11 -7.62
CA VAL A 427 -4.22 -16.15 -8.12
C VAL A 427 -4.35 -16.04 -9.63
N LEU A 428 -4.18 -17.17 -10.32
CA LEU A 428 -4.57 -17.32 -11.72
C LEU A 428 -5.95 -17.99 -11.78
N ASN A 429 -6.95 -17.21 -12.17
CA ASN A 429 -8.34 -17.65 -12.37
C ASN A 429 -8.63 -17.74 -13.87
N GLU A 430 -8.85 -18.96 -14.39
CA GLU A 430 -9.27 -19.14 -15.78
C GLU A 430 -10.75 -19.56 -15.82
N ASN A 431 -11.64 -18.62 -16.18
CA ASN A 431 -13.07 -18.87 -16.34
C ASN A 431 -13.73 -19.54 -15.11
N GLY A 432 -13.40 -19.08 -13.91
CA GLY A 432 -13.87 -19.64 -12.64
C GLY A 432 -13.08 -20.88 -12.16
N ARG A 433 -12.10 -21.37 -12.93
CA ARG A 433 -11.18 -22.44 -12.53
C ARG A 433 -9.85 -21.88 -12.09
N ILE A 434 -9.57 -21.98 -10.79
CA ILE A 434 -8.26 -21.61 -10.24
C ILE A 434 -7.17 -22.58 -10.76
N ARG A 435 -6.14 -22.01 -11.38
CA ARG A 435 -4.97 -22.72 -11.94
C ARG A 435 -3.76 -22.69 -11.04
N SER A 436 -3.60 -21.64 -10.24
CA SER A 436 -2.56 -21.53 -9.21
C SER A 436 -3.03 -20.62 -8.09
N ARG A 437 -2.50 -20.88 -6.89
CA ARG A 437 -2.55 -20.00 -5.72
C ARG A 437 -1.10 -19.84 -5.25
N ARG A 438 -0.66 -18.62 -4.98
CA ARG A 438 0.68 -18.32 -4.51
C ARG A 438 0.62 -17.22 -3.46
N LEU A 439 1.25 -17.45 -2.32
CA LEU A 439 1.50 -16.46 -1.26
C LEU A 439 2.99 -16.17 -1.20
N GLU A 440 3.33 -14.92 -0.95
CA GLU A 440 4.70 -14.43 -0.84
C GLU A 440 4.76 -13.67 0.49
N LEU A 441 5.49 -14.17 1.49
CA LEU A 441 5.40 -13.69 2.87
C LEU A 441 6.74 -13.22 3.41
N ARG A 442 6.73 -12.08 4.08
CA ARG A 442 7.89 -11.50 4.77
C ARG A 442 7.98 -12.01 6.21
N CYS A 443 9.09 -12.64 6.56
CA CYS A 443 9.26 -13.34 7.85
C CYS A 443 9.84 -12.47 8.98
N ASP A 444 10.34 -11.26 8.69
CA ASP A 444 10.76 -10.30 9.72
C ASP A 444 9.60 -9.47 10.31
N ASP A 445 8.36 -9.66 9.81
CA ASP A 445 7.16 -9.05 10.38
C ASP A 445 6.65 -9.85 11.60
N PRO A 446 6.54 -9.24 12.80
CA PRO A 446 6.09 -9.95 14.00
C PRO A 446 4.63 -10.43 13.91
N ASN A 447 3.83 -9.86 13.01
CA ASN A 447 2.42 -10.22 12.80
C ASN A 447 2.26 -11.36 11.77
N MET A 448 3.31 -11.74 11.04
CA MET A 448 3.25 -12.63 9.86
C MET A 448 2.39 -13.87 10.10
N LYS A 449 2.64 -14.56 11.21
CA LYS A 449 2.03 -15.86 11.54
C LYS A 449 0.54 -15.81 11.87
N LEU A 450 0.07 -14.70 12.45
CA LEU A 450 -1.24 -14.62 13.09
C LEU A 450 -2.18 -13.57 12.49
N ALA A 451 -1.67 -12.60 11.71
CA ALA A 451 -2.50 -11.63 10.98
C ALA A 451 -2.37 -11.82 9.46
N ILE A 452 -1.15 -11.65 8.92
CA ILE A 452 -0.94 -11.63 7.46
C ILE A 452 -1.18 -13.02 6.83
N LEU A 453 -0.66 -14.10 7.42
CA LEU A 453 -0.90 -15.46 6.93
C LEU A 453 -2.40 -15.82 6.83
N PRO A 454 -3.27 -15.59 7.83
CA PRO A 454 -4.71 -15.82 7.68
C PRO A 454 -5.43 -14.83 6.76
N HIS A 455 -5.00 -13.57 6.70
CA HIS A 455 -5.50 -12.57 5.76
C HIS A 455 -5.30 -13.06 4.31
N GLU A 456 -4.05 -13.35 3.93
CA GLU A 456 -3.66 -13.82 2.60
C GLU A 456 -4.26 -15.19 2.24
N ILE A 457 -4.42 -16.07 3.24
CA ILE A 457 -5.12 -17.35 3.04
C ILE A 457 -6.61 -17.14 2.77
N THR A 458 -7.22 -16.09 3.31
CA THR A 458 -8.63 -15.77 3.03
C THR A 458 -8.83 -15.36 1.59
N HIS A 459 -8.00 -14.49 1.00
CA HIS A 459 -8.05 -14.17 -0.43
C HIS A 459 -8.05 -15.44 -1.31
N VAL A 460 -7.10 -16.37 -1.06
CA VAL A 460 -7.03 -17.62 -1.86
C VAL A 460 -8.10 -18.67 -1.49
N VAL A 461 -8.80 -18.53 -0.37
CA VAL A 461 -10.02 -19.29 0.00
C VAL A 461 -11.27 -18.74 -0.70
N LEU A 462 -11.37 -17.42 -0.85
CA LEU A 462 -12.46 -16.74 -1.57
C LEU A 462 -12.31 -16.85 -3.10
N ALA A 463 -11.08 -16.94 -3.60
CA ALA A 463 -10.76 -17.15 -5.00
C ALA A 463 -11.51 -18.34 -5.64
N GLY A 464 -12.38 -18.03 -6.61
CA GLY A 464 -13.22 -19.00 -7.33
C GLY A 464 -14.52 -19.39 -6.63
N LYS A 465 -14.90 -18.73 -5.52
CA LYS A 465 -16.16 -18.99 -4.80
C LYS A 465 -17.39 -18.31 -5.44
N PHE A 466 -17.18 -17.28 -6.26
CA PHE A 466 -18.25 -16.46 -6.86
C PHE A 466 -18.48 -16.77 -8.36
N GLY A 467 -18.09 -17.98 -8.79
CA GLY A 467 -18.25 -18.46 -10.16
C GLY A 467 -17.24 -17.81 -11.12
N ALA A 468 -17.74 -17.17 -12.17
CA ALA A 468 -16.93 -16.45 -13.16
C ALA A 468 -16.60 -14.99 -12.74
N HIS A 469 -17.07 -14.55 -11.57
CA HIS A 469 -16.76 -13.24 -11.02
C HIS A 469 -15.64 -13.34 -9.98
N ASP A 470 -14.74 -12.36 -9.97
CA ASP A 470 -13.80 -12.16 -8.87
C ASP A 470 -14.49 -11.49 -7.66
N VAL A 471 -13.80 -11.50 -6.53
CA VAL A 471 -14.28 -10.86 -5.29
C VAL A 471 -14.24 -9.33 -5.46
N PRO A 472 -15.29 -8.58 -5.08
CA PRO A 472 -15.21 -7.13 -5.02
C PRO A 472 -14.14 -6.72 -4.00
N ARG A 473 -13.23 -5.80 -4.36
CA ARG A 473 -12.09 -5.41 -3.48
C ARG A 473 -12.55 -5.02 -2.06
N TRP A 474 -13.67 -4.31 -1.92
CA TRP A 474 -14.21 -3.93 -0.60
C TRP A 474 -14.57 -5.14 0.28
N ALA A 475 -14.98 -6.25 -0.34
CA ALA A 475 -15.33 -7.48 0.33
C ALA A 475 -14.11 -8.37 0.58
N ASP A 476 -13.16 -8.43 -0.37
CA ASP A 476 -11.96 -9.27 -0.21
C ASP A 476 -11.10 -8.77 0.96
N GLU A 477 -10.72 -7.49 0.97
CA GLU A 477 -9.99 -6.87 2.09
C GLU A 477 -10.80 -6.96 3.40
N GLY A 478 -12.10 -6.63 3.32
CA GLY A 478 -12.97 -6.59 4.48
C GLY A 478 -13.20 -7.97 5.12
N MET A 479 -13.21 -9.04 4.34
CA MET A 479 -13.30 -10.41 4.83
C MET A 479 -11.94 -10.94 5.28
N ALA A 480 -10.84 -10.60 4.60
CA ALA A 480 -9.50 -11.02 4.98
C ALA A 480 -9.12 -10.47 6.37
N VAL A 481 -9.28 -9.16 6.60
CA VAL A 481 -9.03 -8.54 7.91
C VAL A 481 -9.98 -9.07 8.99
N LEU A 482 -11.22 -9.48 8.66
CA LEU A 482 -12.10 -10.11 9.65
C LEU A 482 -11.66 -11.50 10.12
N THR A 483 -10.67 -12.11 9.46
CA THR A 483 -9.99 -13.32 9.98
C THR A 483 -8.80 -13.02 10.88
N GLU A 484 -8.33 -11.77 10.96
CA GLU A 484 -7.20 -11.35 11.78
C GLU A 484 -7.51 -11.26 13.29
N PRO A 485 -6.48 -11.14 14.16
CA PRO A 485 -6.65 -10.87 15.58
C PRO A 485 -7.48 -9.61 15.84
N ARG A 486 -8.24 -9.65 16.93
CA ARG A 486 -9.34 -8.70 17.16
C ARG A 486 -8.88 -7.24 17.33
N ASP A 487 -7.66 -7.02 17.81
CA ASP A 487 -7.01 -5.71 17.90
C ASP A 487 -6.80 -5.05 16.53
N LYS A 488 -6.49 -5.85 15.49
CA LYS A 488 -6.36 -5.36 14.10
C LYS A 488 -7.70 -4.88 13.59
N GLN A 489 -8.74 -5.72 13.71
CA GLN A 489 -10.11 -5.36 13.32
C GLN A 489 -10.59 -4.07 14.02
N ASP A 490 -10.41 -3.98 15.34
CA ASP A 490 -10.85 -2.82 16.12
C ASP A 490 -10.05 -1.55 15.76
N ALA A 491 -8.78 -1.66 15.31
CA ALA A 491 -8.02 -0.52 14.79
C ALA A 491 -8.59 0.02 13.45
N HIS A 492 -9.08 -0.84 12.56
CA HIS A 492 -9.79 -0.42 11.35
C HIS A 492 -11.14 0.24 11.67
N LEU A 493 -11.87 -0.25 12.69
CA LEU A 493 -13.09 0.40 13.19
C LEU A 493 -12.81 1.79 13.81
N GLY A 494 -11.68 1.95 14.51
CA GLY A 494 -11.20 3.27 14.97
C GLY A 494 -10.83 4.22 13.83
N ASN A 495 -10.22 3.71 12.74
CA ASN A 495 -9.99 4.49 11.52
C ASN A 495 -11.31 4.93 10.86
N LEU A 496 -12.31 4.05 10.81
CA LEU A 496 -13.62 4.33 10.24
C LEU A 496 -14.38 5.43 11.00
N TYR A 497 -14.36 5.38 12.34
CA TYR A 497 -14.92 6.45 13.17
C TYR A 497 -14.21 7.80 12.91
N ARG A 498 -12.87 7.80 12.78
CA ARG A 498 -12.10 8.99 12.38
C ARG A 498 -12.44 9.45 10.96
N CYS A 499 -12.77 8.56 10.02
CA CYS A 499 -13.21 8.95 8.68
C CYS A 499 -14.56 9.69 8.72
N GLN A 500 -15.53 9.17 9.50
CA GLN A 500 -16.83 9.81 9.68
C GLN A 500 -16.73 11.19 10.34
N THR A 501 -15.91 11.35 11.39
CA THR A 501 -15.77 12.64 12.10
C THR A 501 -14.91 13.67 11.35
N THR A 502 -14.08 13.24 10.39
CA THR A 502 -13.25 14.15 9.55
C THR A 502 -13.78 14.33 8.13
N GLY A 503 -15.01 13.88 7.81
CA GLY A 503 -15.64 14.05 6.50
C GLY A 503 -15.03 13.21 5.37
N ARG A 504 -14.13 12.26 5.67
CA ARG A 504 -13.47 11.38 4.71
C ARG A 504 -14.21 10.04 4.56
N ARG A 505 -15.55 10.10 4.46
CA ARG A 505 -16.42 8.92 4.37
C ARG A 505 -16.64 8.51 2.91
N PHE A 506 -16.41 7.24 2.59
CA PHE A 506 -16.92 6.63 1.36
C PHE A 506 -18.37 6.19 1.60
N SER A 507 -19.27 6.49 0.66
CA SER A 507 -20.61 5.89 0.66
C SER A 507 -20.55 4.41 0.28
N CYS A 508 -21.52 3.63 0.75
CA CYS A 508 -21.67 2.21 0.43
C CYS A 508 -21.80 2.00 -1.09
N SER A 509 -22.41 2.95 -1.80
CA SER A 509 -22.50 2.94 -3.27
C SER A 509 -21.12 3.05 -3.94
N GLN A 510 -20.25 3.95 -3.46
CA GLN A 510 -18.86 4.02 -3.92
C GLN A 510 -18.10 2.73 -3.60
N MET A 511 -18.18 2.24 -2.36
CA MET A 511 -17.49 1.00 -1.96
C MET A 511 -17.89 -0.21 -2.82
N PHE A 512 -19.20 -0.38 -3.07
CA PHE A 512 -19.74 -1.50 -3.86
C PHE A 512 -19.41 -1.43 -5.36
N THR A 513 -19.12 -0.24 -5.89
CA THR A 513 -18.80 -0.03 -7.32
C THR A 513 -17.30 0.17 -7.60
N MET A 514 -16.47 0.30 -6.56
CA MET A 514 -15.03 0.46 -6.66
C MET A 514 -14.34 -0.84 -7.12
N ARG A 515 -13.68 -0.78 -8.29
CA ARG A 515 -12.95 -1.92 -8.90
C ARG A 515 -11.46 -1.88 -8.61
N GLU A 516 -10.87 -0.67 -8.71
CA GLU A 516 -9.47 -0.39 -8.41
C GLU A 516 -9.33 0.20 -7.00
N TYR A 517 -8.21 -0.04 -6.32
CA TYR A 517 -7.92 0.63 -5.06
C TYR A 517 -7.76 2.15 -5.24
N PRO A 518 -8.22 2.98 -4.29
CA PRO A 518 -8.09 4.43 -4.39
C PRO A 518 -6.65 4.87 -4.09
N PRO A 519 -6.16 5.96 -4.71
CA PRO A 519 -4.74 6.32 -4.67
C PRO A 519 -4.28 6.84 -3.30
N GLY A 520 -3.10 6.38 -2.87
CA GLY A 520 -2.34 6.98 -1.78
C GLY A 520 -3.10 7.04 -0.45
N PRO A 521 -3.18 8.20 0.24
CA PRO A 521 -3.75 8.30 1.59
C PRO A 521 -5.19 7.79 1.74
N GLN A 522 -5.96 7.75 0.64
CA GLN A 522 -7.34 7.26 0.66
C GLN A 522 -7.41 5.73 0.84
N MET A 523 -6.34 4.98 0.59
CA MET A 523 -6.36 3.51 0.67
C MET A 523 -6.64 3.02 2.09
N ARG A 524 -5.98 3.58 3.11
CA ARG A 524 -6.27 3.28 4.53
C ARG A 524 -7.74 3.56 4.87
N ASP A 525 -8.30 4.64 4.33
CA ASP A 525 -9.68 5.00 4.57
C ASP A 525 -10.63 4.00 3.87
N PHE A 526 -10.30 3.53 2.66
CA PHE A 526 -11.01 2.44 1.99
C PHE A 526 -11.00 1.14 2.82
N TYR A 527 -9.84 0.67 3.27
CA TYR A 527 -9.73 -0.51 4.15
C TYR A 527 -10.61 -0.36 5.41
N ALA A 528 -10.66 0.83 6.02
CA ALA A 528 -11.52 1.09 7.17
C ALA A 528 -13.03 0.95 6.85
N HIS A 529 -13.48 1.39 5.66
CA HIS A 529 -14.87 1.19 5.21
C HIS A 529 -15.14 -0.26 4.79
N SER A 530 -14.20 -0.93 4.13
CA SER A 530 -14.27 -2.35 3.76
C SER A 530 -14.52 -3.24 4.98
N VAL A 531 -13.68 -3.10 6.01
CA VAL A 531 -13.82 -3.80 7.30
C VAL A 531 -15.11 -3.40 7.99
N GLY A 532 -15.46 -2.12 8.00
CA GLY A 532 -16.70 -1.62 8.62
C GLY A 532 -17.98 -2.22 8.04
N ILE A 533 -18.11 -2.20 6.71
CA ILE A 533 -19.29 -2.71 6.01
C ILE A 533 -19.36 -4.23 6.18
N CYS A 534 -18.25 -4.95 6.00
CA CYS A 534 -18.21 -6.38 6.24
C CYS A 534 -18.60 -6.72 7.68
N ARG A 535 -18.01 -6.04 8.68
CA ARG A 535 -18.29 -6.28 10.10
C ARG A 535 -19.76 -6.02 10.45
N TYR A 536 -20.32 -4.92 9.95
CA TYR A 536 -21.73 -4.57 10.14
C TYR A 536 -22.68 -5.64 9.57
N LEU A 537 -22.41 -6.12 8.35
CA LEU A 537 -23.21 -7.17 7.69
C LEU A 537 -23.05 -8.53 8.38
N VAL A 538 -21.86 -8.84 8.91
CA VAL A 538 -21.62 -10.05 9.71
C VAL A 538 -22.35 -9.99 11.06
N GLU A 539 -22.28 -8.86 11.77
CA GLU A 539 -22.97 -8.68 13.06
C GLU A 539 -24.50 -8.62 12.93
N MET A 540 -25.03 -8.17 11.78
CA MET A 540 -26.47 -8.20 11.51
C MET A 540 -27.02 -9.61 11.26
N GLY A 541 -26.26 -10.50 10.61
CA GLY A 541 -26.84 -11.69 9.99
C GLY A 541 -26.01 -12.97 10.00
N GLY A 542 -24.84 -12.98 10.65
CA GLY A 542 -23.90 -14.10 10.63
C GLY A 542 -22.93 -14.03 9.45
N ALA A 543 -21.75 -14.65 9.62
CA ALA A 543 -20.66 -14.56 8.66
C ALA A 543 -20.99 -15.20 7.29
N GLU A 544 -21.70 -16.33 7.29
CA GLU A 544 -22.14 -17.04 6.07
C GLU A 544 -23.04 -16.22 5.15
N LYS A 545 -23.77 -15.22 5.68
CA LYS A 545 -24.61 -14.34 4.86
C LYS A 545 -23.80 -13.37 3.99
N LEU A 546 -22.56 -13.03 4.38
CA LEU A 546 -21.77 -12.06 3.61
C LEU A 546 -21.36 -12.63 2.24
N PRO A 547 -20.81 -13.85 2.10
CA PRO A 547 -20.62 -14.50 0.80
C PRO A 547 -21.91 -14.72 0.02
N LEU A 548 -23.02 -15.08 0.69
CA LEU A 548 -24.32 -15.22 0.03
C LEU A 548 -24.78 -13.89 -0.60
N PHE A 549 -24.62 -12.78 0.12
CA PHE A 549 -24.91 -11.42 -0.35
C PHE A 549 -24.02 -11.03 -1.53
N ILE A 550 -22.70 -11.23 -1.43
CA ILE A 550 -21.74 -10.94 -2.50
C ILE A 550 -22.07 -11.74 -3.76
N ASN A 551 -22.30 -13.05 -3.64
CA ASN A 551 -22.66 -13.90 -4.78
C ASN A 551 -23.99 -13.45 -5.40
N THR A 552 -25.01 -13.17 -4.58
CA THR A 552 -26.32 -12.71 -5.07
C THR A 552 -26.22 -11.37 -5.78
N ALA A 553 -25.39 -10.44 -5.28
CA ALA A 553 -25.17 -9.15 -5.90
C ALA A 553 -24.45 -9.28 -7.25
N LEU A 554 -23.41 -10.12 -7.34
CA LEU A 554 -22.63 -10.35 -8.56
C LEU A 554 -23.46 -11.03 -9.66
N GLN A 555 -24.12 -12.16 -9.35
CA GLN A 555 -24.90 -12.94 -10.32
C GLN A 555 -26.09 -12.16 -10.92
N ASN A 556 -26.61 -11.16 -10.19
CA ASN A 556 -27.70 -10.28 -10.65
C ASN A 556 -27.21 -8.89 -11.11
N ASN A 557 -25.90 -8.60 -11.00
CA ASN A 557 -25.31 -7.26 -11.12
C ASN A 557 -26.10 -6.17 -10.33
N ASN A 558 -26.58 -6.53 -9.13
CA ASN A 558 -27.56 -5.73 -8.39
C ASN A 558 -27.43 -5.92 -6.87
N TYR A 559 -26.68 -5.01 -6.24
CA TYR A 559 -26.52 -4.97 -4.78
C TYR A 559 -27.82 -4.65 -4.02
N GLU A 560 -28.77 -3.89 -4.59
CA GLU A 560 -30.03 -3.62 -3.90
C GLU A 560 -30.92 -4.86 -3.77
N LEU A 561 -30.98 -5.67 -4.83
CA LEU A 561 -31.72 -6.93 -4.80
C LEU A 561 -31.13 -7.86 -3.72
N ALA A 562 -29.80 -7.97 -3.67
CA ALA A 562 -29.10 -8.79 -2.70
C ALA A 562 -29.27 -8.27 -1.24
N LEU A 563 -29.24 -6.95 -1.02
CA LEU A 563 -29.51 -6.33 0.28
C LEU A 563 -30.91 -6.68 0.79
N ARG A 564 -31.92 -6.60 -0.08
CA ARG A 564 -33.31 -6.94 0.25
C ARG A 564 -33.47 -8.43 0.53
N GLN A 565 -32.89 -9.29 -0.30
CA GLN A 565 -33.04 -10.75 -0.20
C GLN A 565 -32.29 -11.38 0.98
N VAL A 566 -31.06 -10.94 1.29
CA VAL A 566 -30.21 -11.60 2.30
C VAL A 566 -30.34 -10.93 3.68
N TYR A 567 -30.51 -9.61 3.72
CA TYR A 567 -30.52 -8.80 4.95
C TYR A 567 -31.83 -8.05 5.22
N GLY A 568 -32.79 -8.02 4.29
CA GLY A 568 -34.02 -7.24 4.45
C GLY A 568 -33.82 -5.72 4.40
N ILE A 569 -32.67 -5.25 3.91
CA ILE A 569 -32.33 -3.82 3.84
C ILE A 569 -32.88 -3.23 2.54
N ASN A 570 -33.56 -2.08 2.63
CA ASN A 570 -34.28 -1.48 1.51
C ASN A 570 -33.37 -0.63 0.59
N GLY A 571 -32.43 -1.30 -0.09
CA GLY A 571 -31.50 -0.69 -1.03
C GLY A 571 -30.31 0.01 -0.36
N VAL A 572 -29.44 0.62 -1.18
CA VAL A 572 -28.14 1.13 -0.68
C VAL A 572 -28.32 2.36 0.24
N THR A 573 -29.36 3.17 0.04
CA THR A 573 -29.67 4.33 0.90
C THR A 573 -30.08 3.92 2.32
N ASP A 574 -30.82 2.82 2.46
CA ASP A 574 -31.17 2.28 3.78
C ASP A 574 -29.93 1.69 4.47
N LEU A 575 -29.06 0.97 3.73
CA LEU A 575 -27.76 0.53 4.22
C LEU A 575 -26.90 1.71 4.71
N GLU A 576 -26.76 2.77 3.91
CA GLU A 576 -25.95 3.95 4.23
C GLU A 576 -26.39 4.58 5.55
N SER A 577 -27.71 4.73 5.76
CA SER A 577 -28.29 5.29 6.98
C SER A 577 -28.02 4.40 8.21
N LYS A 578 -28.32 3.10 8.13
CA LYS A 578 -28.08 2.18 9.26
C LYS A 578 -26.59 2.00 9.55
N PHE A 579 -25.74 1.98 8.54
CA PHE A 579 -24.28 1.91 8.67
C PHE A 579 -23.71 3.22 9.27
N GLY A 580 -24.28 4.39 8.94
CA GLY A 580 -23.94 5.65 9.60
C GLY A 580 -24.26 5.65 11.10
N GLN A 581 -25.39 5.04 11.49
CA GLN A 581 -25.75 4.83 12.90
C GLN A 581 -24.82 3.81 13.58
N TYR A 582 -24.51 2.70 12.90
CA TYR A 582 -23.54 1.71 13.40
C TYR A 582 -22.17 2.35 13.68
N VAL A 583 -21.60 3.09 12.73
CA VAL A 583 -20.32 3.77 12.91
C VAL A 583 -20.37 4.82 14.03
N ALA A 584 -21.50 5.51 14.21
CA ALA A 584 -21.70 6.41 15.35
C ALA A 584 -21.83 5.67 16.71
N SER A 585 -22.22 4.39 16.69
CA SER A 585 -22.33 3.52 17.88
C SER A 585 -21.05 2.74 18.22
N ILE A 586 -20.08 2.66 17.30
CA ILE A 586 -18.73 2.16 17.62
C ILE A 586 -18.21 2.96 18.82
N PRO A 587 -17.84 2.32 19.94
CA PRO A 587 -17.40 3.04 21.12
C PRO A 587 -16.20 3.93 20.80
N ASN A 588 -16.46 5.24 20.72
CA ASN A 588 -15.41 6.24 20.72
C ASN A 588 -14.52 5.99 21.95
N GLY A 589 -13.23 6.29 21.84
CA GLY A 589 -12.24 6.05 22.89
C GLY A 589 -12.37 7.00 24.09
N GLY A 590 -13.59 7.31 24.51
CA GLY A 590 -13.95 8.25 25.57
C GLY A 590 -15.47 8.40 25.67
N ASN A 591 -15.96 8.51 26.90
CA ASN A 591 -17.36 8.78 27.29
C ASN A 591 -18.43 7.76 26.86
N VAL A 592 -18.52 6.65 27.62
CA VAL A 592 -19.82 5.99 27.85
C VAL A 592 -20.59 6.81 28.89
N GLY A 593 -21.33 7.82 28.44
CA GLY A 593 -22.30 8.53 29.25
C GLY A 593 -23.63 7.75 29.29
N VAL A 594 -24.09 7.36 30.47
CA VAL A 594 -25.29 6.50 30.61
C VAL A 594 -26.56 7.24 30.19
N ALA A 595 -27.17 6.79 29.09
CA ALA A 595 -28.50 7.21 28.64
C ALA A 595 -29.51 6.07 28.82
N THR A 596 -30.05 5.93 30.04
CA THR A 596 -31.10 4.95 30.35
C THR A 596 -32.43 5.35 29.70
N ALA A 597 -32.73 4.75 28.55
CA ALA A 597 -34.03 4.89 27.90
C ALA A 597 -35.13 4.23 28.77
N ARG A 598 -36.01 5.05 29.36
CA ARG A 598 -37.20 4.56 30.06
C ARG A 598 -38.20 3.94 29.08
N ARG A 599 -38.66 2.73 29.40
CA ARG A 599 -40.04 2.28 29.21
C ARG A 599 -40.49 1.56 30.49
#